data_AF-A0A1B7MDV2-F1
#
_entry.id   AF-A0A1B7MDV2-F1
#
_cell.length_a   1.000
_cell.length_b   1.000
_cell.length_c   1.000
_cell.angle_alpha   90.00
_cell.angle_beta   90.00
_cell.angle_gamma   90.00
#
_symmetry.space_group_name_H-M   'P 1'
#
loop_
_entity.id
_entity.type
_entity.pdbx_description
1 polymer ?
#
loop_
_entity_poly.entity_id
_entity_poly.type
_entity_poly.pdbx_seq_one_letter_code
_entity_poly.pdbx_strand_id
1 'polypeptide(L)'
;MSDPINNINVSYTGVVAAIVVLVILYKNCLLEMTSKNGVPLPPGPPARWFWSNALPTVRQVIAYAFTDFVRKYGPVVSFRQGSQVIIVIGNRPFHQAAMDIMEKEGASLVDRPRSIAAGEMLSGGMRILMARSGDRFRRLRKALATHLQPKAVQAYQEIQRENAGNFILDLLNDPKNHQHHADRFAGSIILRVAYGKSTPTAYTDPEIVCIQNVLDHFQIAMRPGAYLVDRVPLLRYLPGYGKQLYEWHREELQLFRQQLGRVKSEVEQSEAGPSFTKSLLENIEEHRLSTDEMSYLAGTLFGAGSDTASCA
;
A
#
# COMPACT_ATOMS: atom_id res chain seq x y z
N MET A 1 19.58 -54.45 -4.67
CA MET A 1 19.85 -52.99 -4.70
C MET A 1 19.41 -52.47 -6.04
N SER A 2 18.25 -51.82 -6.11
CA SER A 2 17.78 -51.02 -7.24
C SER A 2 16.53 -50.24 -6.80
N ASP A 3 16.62 -48.92 -6.83
CA ASP A 3 15.67 -47.93 -6.32
C ASP A 3 14.28 -47.98 -7.00
N PRO A 4 13.18 -47.64 -6.30
CA PRO A 4 11.91 -47.34 -6.94
C PRO A 4 11.81 -45.81 -7.14
N ILE A 5 12.35 -45.33 -8.25
CA ILE A 5 12.00 -44.00 -8.77
C ILE A 5 11.14 -44.22 -10.03
N ASN A 6 9.99 -43.54 -10.03
CA ASN A 6 9.08 -43.27 -11.14
C ASN A 6 8.12 -44.37 -11.57
N ASN A 7 6.83 -44.13 -11.27
CA ASN A 7 5.76 -44.16 -12.27
C ASN A 7 4.54 -43.39 -11.74
N ILE A 8 4.57 -42.05 -11.83
CA ILE A 8 3.34 -41.27 -11.79
C ILE A 8 2.68 -41.46 -13.16
N ASN A 9 1.80 -42.45 -13.28
CA ASN A 9 0.94 -42.61 -14.44
C ASN A 9 -0.05 -41.45 -14.49
N VAL A 10 0.37 -40.34 -15.10
CA VAL A 10 -0.51 -39.22 -15.42
C VAL A 10 -1.47 -39.73 -16.49
N SER A 11 -2.69 -40.08 -16.09
CA SER A 11 -3.72 -40.54 -17.01
C SER A 11 -3.97 -39.49 -18.09
N TYR A 12 -3.75 -39.85 -19.36
CA TYR A 12 -3.96 -38.98 -20.53
C TYR A 12 -5.36 -38.35 -20.54
N THR A 13 -6.37 -39.05 -20.01
CA THR A 13 -7.74 -38.53 -19.88
C THR A 13 -7.84 -37.37 -18.89
N GLY A 14 -7.06 -37.39 -17.80
CA GLY A 14 -6.99 -36.30 -16.83
C GLY A 14 -6.31 -35.05 -17.40
N VAL A 15 -5.28 -35.23 -18.23
CA VAL A 15 -4.61 -34.12 -18.91
C VAL A 15 -5.52 -33.46 -19.94
N VAL A 16 -6.21 -34.27 -20.75
CA VAL A 16 -7.17 -33.75 -21.75
C VAL A 16 -8.33 -33.04 -21.06
N ALA A 17 -8.89 -33.60 -19.98
CA ALA A 17 -9.95 -32.93 -19.21
C ALA A 17 -9.48 -31.60 -18.61
N ALA A 18 -8.26 -31.54 -18.05
CA ALA A 18 -7.70 -30.31 -17.52
C ALA A 18 -7.48 -29.24 -18.61
N ILE A 19 -7.02 -29.64 -19.80
CA ILE A 19 -6.87 -28.73 -20.95
C ILE A 19 -8.24 -28.21 -21.42
N VAL A 20 -9.25 -29.09 -21.51
CA VAL A 20 -10.61 -28.69 -21.91
C VAL A 20 -11.21 -27.72 -20.90
N VAL A 21 -11.05 -27.98 -19.60
CA VAL A 21 -11.49 -27.05 -18.53
C VAL A 21 -10.74 -25.71 -18.64
N LEU A 22 -9.43 -25.72 -18.88
CA LEU A 22 -8.64 -24.49 -19.08
C LEU A 22 -9.11 -23.71 -20.32
N VAL A 23 -9.45 -24.39 -21.42
CA VAL A 23 -9.96 -23.76 -22.65
C VAL A 23 -11.36 -23.18 -22.46
N ILE A 24 -12.24 -23.87 -21.74
CA ILE A 24 -13.58 -23.38 -21.42
C ILE A 24 -13.50 -22.18 -20.48
N LEU A 25 -12.67 -22.25 -19.43
CA LEU A 25 -12.40 -21.12 -18.55
C LEU A 25 -11.78 -19.94 -19.32
N TYR A 26 -10.87 -20.21 -20.27
CA TYR A 26 -10.28 -19.19 -21.13
C TYR A 26 -11.33 -18.51 -22.02
N LYS A 27 -12.20 -19.28 -22.67
CA LYS A 27 -13.29 -18.74 -23.51
C LYS A 27 -14.32 -17.96 -22.70
N ASN A 28 -14.74 -18.47 -21.54
CA ASN A 28 -15.72 -17.79 -20.69
C ASN A 28 -15.14 -16.50 -20.09
N CYS A 29 -13.86 -16.52 -19.71
CA CYS A 29 -13.14 -15.31 -19.30
C CYS A 29 -13.13 -14.29 -20.46
N LEU A 30 -12.72 -14.70 -21.67
CA LEU A 30 -12.74 -13.82 -22.85
C LEU A 30 -14.12 -13.22 -23.17
N LEU A 31 -15.19 -13.98 -22.97
CA LEU A 31 -16.57 -13.54 -23.23
C LEU A 31 -17.08 -12.56 -22.17
N GLU A 32 -16.83 -12.81 -20.87
CA GLU A 32 -17.12 -11.85 -19.79
C GLU A 32 -16.30 -10.56 -19.89
N MET A 33 -15.20 -10.58 -20.66
CA MET A 33 -14.30 -9.45 -20.89
C MET A 33 -14.71 -8.54 -22.05
N THR A 34 -15.86 -8.80 -22.70
CA THR A 34 -16.48 -7.83 -23.62
C THR A 34 -17.39 -6.89 -22.82
N SER A 35 -17.21 -5.58 -23.00
CA SER A 35 -17.97 -4.53 -22.30
C SER A 35 -19.46 -4.85 -22.34
N LYS A 36 -20.07 -5.08 -21.16
CA LYS A 36 -21.51 -5.37 -21.02
C LYS A 36 -22.41 -4.29 -21.65
N ASN A 37 -21.86 -3.11 -21.93
CA ASN A 37 -22.59 -1.92 -22.40
C ASN A 37 -22.19 -1.45 -23.81
N GLY A 38 -21.41 -2.23 -24.57
CA GLY A 38 -21.08 -1.89 -25.98
C GLY A 38 -20.17 -0.67 -26.19
N VAL A 39 -19.73 0.01 -25.13
CA VAL A 39 -18.75 1.09 -25.23
C VAL A 39 -17.36 0.49 -25.46
N PRO A 40 -16.65 0.87 -26.55
CA PRO A 40 -15.30 0.40 -26.81
C PRO A 40 -14.33 0.95 -25.75
N LEU A 41 -13.39 0.12 -25.33
CA LEU A 41 -12.32 0.56 -24.42
C LEU A 41 -11.45 1.63 -25.12
N PRO A 42 -10.84 2.56 -24.34
CA PRO A 42 -9.86 3.49 -24.87
C PRO A 42 -8.73 2.77 -25.61
N PRO A 43 -8.06 3.42 -26.58
CA PRO A 43 -6.94 2.83 -27.30
C PRO A 43 -5.80 2.41 -26.37
N GLY A 44 -5.00 1.45 -26.79
CA GLY A 44 -3.90 0.94 -25.96
C GLY A 44 -3.03 -0.07 -26.69
N PRO A 45 -1.89 -0.45 -26.08
CA PRO A 45 -1.10 -1.55 -26.60
C PRO A 45 -1.94 -2.83 -26.68
N PRO A 46 -1.69 -3.70 -27.67
CA PRO A 46 -2.44 -4.95 -27.80
C PRO A 46 -2.36 -5.75 -26.51
N ALA A 47 -3.50 -6.30 -26.09
CA ALA A 47 -3.59 -7.12 -24.89
C ALA A 47 -2.58 -8.26 -24.99
N ARG A 48 -1.57 -8.26 -24.12
CA ARG A 48 -0.60 -9.33 -24.07
C ARG A 48 -1.16 -10.50 -23.27
N TRP A 49 -0.72 -11.71 -23.59
CA TRP A 49 -1.14 -12.92 -22.90
C TRP A 49 -0.85 -12.83 -21.39
N PHE A 50 -1.62 -13.58 -20.58
CA PHE A 50 -1.65 -13.55 -19.11
C PHE A 50 -0.27 -13.48 -18.39
N TRP A 51 0.75 -14.07 -18.99
CA TRP A 51 2.11 -14.15 -18.44
C TRP A 51 3.01 -12.94 -18.75
N SER A 52 2.65 -12.11 -19.72
CA SER A 52 3.42 -10.91 -20.08
C SER A 52 2.89 -9.70 -19.31
N ASN A 53 3.76 -9.05 -18.53
CA ASN A 53 3.43 -7.76 -17.93
C ASN A 53 3.15 -6.76 -19.06
N ALA A 54 1.94 -6.20 -19.12
CA ALA A 54 1.63 -5.09 -20.02
C ALA A 54 2.28 -3.77 -19.54
N LEU A 55 2.63 -3.70 -18.25
CA LEU A 55 3.21 -2.54 -17.61
C LEU A 55 4.73 -2.69 -17.42
N PRO A 56 5.51 -1.61 -17.57
CA PRO A 56 6.93 -1.61 -17.22
C PRO A 56 7.09 -1.96 -15.75
N THR A 57 8.05 -2.83 -15.43
CA THR A 57 8.25 -3.33 -14.06
C THR A 57 9.31 -2.51 -13.29
N VAL A 58 10.08 -1.65 -13.96
CA VAL A 58 11.17 -0.85 -13.36
C VAL A 58 10.67 0.52 -12.93
N ARG A 59 10.65 0.79 -11.61
CA ARG A 59 10.12 2.01 -10.95
C ARG A 59 10.54 3.32 -11.63
N GLN A 60 11.82 3.47 -11.97
CA GLN A 60 12.39 4.70 -12.58
C GLN A 60 11.86 4.97 -13.99
N VAL A 61 11.31 3.96 -14.67
CA VAL A 61 10.87 4.05 -16.08
C VAL A 61 9.34 4.11 -16.19
N ILE A 62 8.58 3.82 -15.12
CA ILE A 62 7.12 3.70 -15.20
C ILE A 62 6.46 5.01 -15.65
N ALA A 63 6.82 6.14 -15.03
CA ALA A 63 6.24 7.45 -15.38
C ALA A 63 6.59 7.87 -16.82
N TYR A 64 7.85 7.67 -17.23
CA TYR A 64 8.29 7.96 -18.60
C TYR A 64 7.61 7.05 -19.62
N ALA A 65 7.49 5.76 -19.33
CA ALA A 65 6.79 4.82 -20.17
C ALA A 65 5.30 5.16 -20.30
N PHE A 66 4.61 5.54 -19.22
CA PHE A 66 3.24 6.04 -19.33
C PHE A 66 3.14 7.30 -20.17
N THR A 67 4.13 8.19 -20.07
CA THR A 67 4.20 9.39 -20.91
C THR A 67 4.38 9.02 -22.39
N ASP A 68 5.18 8.01 -22.70
CA ASP A 68 5.36 7.49 -24.07
C ASP A 68 4.08 6.83 -24.58
N PHE A 69 3.39 6.05 -23.74
CA PHE A 69 2.11 5.44 -24.09
C PHE A 69 1.04 6.49 -24.36
N VAL A 70 0.95 7.53 -23.52
CA VAL A 70 0.01 8.64 -23.70
C VAL A 70 0.33 9.42 -24.98
N ARG A 71 1.62 9.64 -25.28
CA ARG A 71 2.05 10.24 -26.56
C ARG A 71 1.66 9.39 -27.77
N LYS A 72 1.72 8.06 -27.66
CA LYS A 72 1.47 7.13 -28.76
C LYS A 72 -0.02 6.83 -28.99
N TYR A 73 -0.77 6.61 -27.91
CA TYR A 73 -2.16 6.13 -27.96
C TYR A 73 -3.19 7.21 -27.64
N GLY A 74 -2.76 8.36 -27.13
CA GLY A 74 -3.63 9.48 -26.78
C GLY A 74 -3.79 9.67 -25.26
N PRO A 75 -4.61 10.66 -24.84
CA PRO A 75 -4.72 11.09 -23.45
C PRO A 75 -5.33 10.04 -22.50
N VAL A 76 -6.11 9.09 -23.02
CA VAL A 76 -6.68 8.00 -22.24
C VAL A 76 -6.25 6.69 -22.87
N VAL A 77 -5.46 5.91 -22.11
CA VAL A 77 -4.87 4.66 -22.58
C VAL A 77 -5.40 3.51 -21.76
N SER A 78 -5.81 2.42 -22.42
CA SER A 78 -6.17 1.18 -21.73
C SER A 78 -5.04 0.16 -21.77
N PHE A 79 -4.82 -0.51 -20.64
CA PHE A 79 -3.92 -1.65 -20.52
C PHE A 79 -4.71 -2.85 -19.99
N ARG A 80 -4.30 -4.03 -20.42
CA ARG A 80 -4.91 -5.29 -19.96
C ARG A 80 -3.86 -6.19 -19.35
N GLN A 81 -4.12 -6.63 -18.12
CA GLN A 81 -3.26 -7.53 -17.36
C GLN A 81 -4.11 -8.69 -16.82
N GLY A 82 -4.08 -9.82 -17.52
CA GLY A 82 -4.98 -10.93 -17.23
C GLY A 82 -6.45 -10.50 -17.37
N SER A 83 -7.22 -10.64 -16.29
CA SER A 83 -8.61 -10.19 -16.19
C SER A 83 -8.79 -8.72 -15.79
N GLN A 84 -7.71 -8.04 -15.40
CA GLN A 84 -7.78 -6.66 -14.97
C GLN A 84 -7.61 -5.71 -16.15
N VAL A 85 -8.51 -4.72 -16.24
CA VAL A 85 -8.39 -3.56 -17.14
C VAL A 85 -7.88 -2.39 -16.33
N ILE A 86 -6.81 -1.76 -16.81
CA ILE A 86 -6.18 -0.60 -16.19
C ILE A 86 -6.35 0.57 -17.16
N ILE A 87 -6.98 1.65 -16.70
CA ILE A 87 -7.16 2.86 -17.49
C ILE A 87 -6.18 3.90 -16.97
N VAL A 88 -5.34 4.43 -17.85
CA VAL A 88 -4.37 5.50 -17.54
C VAL A 88 -4.87 6.77 -18.21
N ILE A 89 -5.13 7.78 -17.38
CA ILE A 89 -5.49 9.12 -17.84
C ILE A 89 -4.23 9.99 -17.72
N GLY A 90 -3.77 10.53 -18.84
CA GLY A 90 -2.58 11.36 -18.88
C GLY A 90 -2.73 12.53 -19.85
N ASN A 91 -1.74 13.44 -19.78
CA ASN A 91 -1.63 14.70 -20.53
C ASN A 91 -2.22 15.93 -19.82
N ARG A 92 -1.53 17.08 -19.92
CA ARG A 92 -1.90 18.36 -19.27
C ARG A 92 -3.35 18.83 -19.53
N PRO A 93 -3.89 18.79 -20.77
CA PRO A 93 -5.27 19.24 -21.01
C PRO A 93 -6.35 18.32 -20.42
N PHE A 94 -6.01 17.09 -20.05
CA PHE A 94 -6.94 16.13 -19.44
C PHE A 94 -6.80 16.03 -17.91
N HIS A 95 -5.93 16.83 -17.30
CA HIS A 95 -5.83 16.94 -15.84
C HIS A 95 -7.20 17.31 -15.23
N GLN A 96 -7.86 18.33 -15.79
CA GLN A 96 -9.17 18.76 -15.29
C GLN A 96 -10.22 17.65 -15.45
N ALA A 97 -10.20 16.90 -16.54
CA ALA A 97 -11.11 15.77 -16.73
C ALA A 97 -10.87 14.65 -15.70
N ALA A 98 -9.61 14.36 -15.36
CA ALA A 98 -9.29 13.38 -14.31
C ALA A 98 -9.78 13.87 -12.94
N MET A 99 -9.57 15.14 -12.62
CA MET A 99 -10.08 15.77 -11.38
C MET A 99 -11.60 15.73 -11.33
N ASP A 100 -12.27 16.16 -12.39
CA ASP A 100 -13.74 16.13 -12.52
C ASP A 100 -14.30 14.72 -12.30
N ILE A 101 -13.66 13.69 -12.86
CA ILE A 101 -14.05 12.29 -12.64
C ILE A 101 -13.90 11.91 -11.17
N MET A 102 -12.76 12.23 -10.54
CA MET A 102 -12.53 11.90 -9.13
C MET A 102 -13.48 12.64 -8.17
N GLU A 103 -13.84 13.88 -8.50
CA GLU A 103 -14.75 14.70 -7.69
C GLU A 103 -16.22 14.32 -7.89
N LYS A 104 -16.68 14.21 -9.15
CA LYS A 104 -18.08 13.94 -9.49
C LYS A 104 -18.45 12.48 -9.25
N GLU A 105 -17.55 11.55 -9.57
CA GLU A 105 -17.78 10.09 -9.44
C GLU A 105 -17.06 9.49 -8.23
N GLY A 106 -16.69 10.32 -7.24
CA GLY A 106 -15.90 9.88 -6.09
C GLY A 106 -16.53 8.70 -5.34
N ALA A 107 -17.85 8.68 -5.18
CA ALA A 107 -18.56 7.56 -4.53
C ALA A 107 -18.49 6.26 -5.35
N SER A 108 -18.47 6.36 -6.68
CA SER A 108 -18.35 5.23 -7.61
C SER A 108 -16.92 4.70 -7.72
N LEU A 109 -15.93 5.57 -7.53
CA LEU A 109 -14.49 5.29 -7.76
C LEU A 109 -13.66 5.16 -6.47
N VAL A 110 -14.29 5.22 -5.30
CA VAL A 110 -13.60 5.17 -4.01
C VAL A 110 -12.95 3.82 -3.70
N ASP A 111 -13.37 2.73 -4.37
CA ASP A 111 -12.85 1.39 -4.08
C ASP A 111 -11.39 1.21 -4.51
N ARG A 112 -10.76 0.13 -4.01
CA ARG A 112 -9.36 -0.21 -4.31
C ARG A 112 -9.29 -1.55 -5.03
N PRO A 113 -8.47 -1.66 -6.09
CA PRO A 113 -8.16 -2.96 -6.68
C PRO A 113 -7.63 -3.93 -5.63
N ARG A 114 -8.07 -5.18 -5.68
CA ARG A 114 -7.62 -6.22 -4.76
C ARG A 114 -6.11 -6.47 -4.94
N SER A 115 -5.33 -6.23 -3.89
CA SER A 115 -3.93 -6.68 -3.80
C SER A 115 -3.84 -7.85 -2.83
N ILE A 116 -3.48 -9.03 -3.32
CA ILE A 116 -3.33 -10.23 -2.49
C ILE A 116 -1.95 -10.22 -1.84
N ALA A 117 -0.89 -9.89 -2.56
CA ALA A 117 0.46 -9.89 -2.01
C ALA A 117 0.65 -8.79 -0.94
N ALA A 118 0.50 -7.53 -1.31
CA ALA A 118 0.71 -6.41 -0.39
C ALA A 118 -0.46 -6.22 0.59
N GLY A 119 -1.70 -6.33 0.10
CA GLY A 119 -2.89 -6.09 0.91
C GLY A 119 -3.22 -7.23 1.88
N GLU A 120 -3.41 -8.44 1.37
CA GLU A 120 -3.90 -9.58 2.17
C GLU A 120 -2.79 -10.35 2.88
N MET A 121 -1.68 -10.66 2.20
CA MET A 121 -0.61 -11.50 2.76
C MET A 121 0.36 -10.70 3.63
N LEU A 122 0.90 -9.58 3.12
CA LEU A 122 1.85 -8.74 3.85
C LEU A 122 1.17 -7.90 4.94
N SER A 123 0.07 -7.21 4.62
CA SER A 123 -0.60 -6.32 5.57
C SER A 123 -1.75 -6.96 6.35
N GLY A 124 -1.99 -8.27 6.19
CA GLY A 124 -3.09 -8.97 6.87
C GLY A 124 -4.49 -8.39 6.58
N GLY A 125 -4.65 -7.63 5.49
CA GLY A 125 -5.87 -6.88 5.19
C GLY A 125 -6.12 -5.66 6.09
N MET A 126 -5.17 -5.24 6.93
CA MET A 126 -5.35 -4.20 7.95
C MET A 126 -4.90 -2.80 7.54
N ARG A 127 -4.09 -2.69 6.49
CA ARG A 127 -3.62 -1.38 5.99
C ARG A 127 -4.74 -0.62 5.27
N ILE A 128 -5.10 0.56 5.79
CA ILE A 128 -6.19 1.40 5.24
C ILE A 128 -5.96 1.79 3.77
N LEU A 129 -4.70 1.97 3.34
CA LEU A 129 -4.35 2.31 1.96
C LEU A 129 -4.92 1.31 0.93
N MET A 130 -5.06 0.04 1.33
CA MET A 130 -5.58 -1.06 0.51
C MET A 130 -6.99 -1.50 0.93
N ALA A 131 -7.61 -0.83 1.91
CA ALA A 131 -8.92 -1.21 2.37
C ALA A 131 -9.97 -0.89 1.29
N ARG A 132 -10.84 -1.88 1.02
CA ARG A 132 -11.97 -1.70 0.12
C ARG A 132 -12.98 -0.70 0.67
N SER A 133 -13.73 -0.09 -0.23
CA SER A 133 -14.83 0.80 0.14
C SER A 133 -15.86 0.08 1.03
N GLY A 134 -16.56 0.88 1.83
CA GLY A 134 -17.58 0.40 2.76
C GLY A 134 -17.34 0.85 4.19
N ASP A 135 -18.08 0.26 5.12
CA ASP A 135 -18.18 0.71 6.50
C ASP A 135 -16.84 0.68 7.24
N ARG A 136 -16.03 -0.35 6.99
CA ARG A 136 -14.71 -0.47 7.60
C ARG A 136 -13.78 0.66 7.19
N PHE A 137 -13.65 0.93 5.89
CA PHE A 137 -12.85 2.05 5.39
C PHE A 137 -13.35 3.39 5.94
N ARG A 138 -14.67 3.59 5.99
CA ARG A 138 -15.29 4.79 6.54
C ARG A 138 -14.96 4.99 8.02
N ARG A 139 -14.97 3.93 8.84
CA ARG A 139 -14.56 4.00 10.26
C ARG A 139 -13.07 4.34 10.42
N LEU A 140 -12.19 3.64 9.71
CA LEU A 140 -10.75 3.90 9.73
C LEU A 140 -10.43 5.34 9.31
N ARG A 141 -11.08 5.82 8.23
CA ARG A 141 -10.90 7.19 7.73
C ARG A 141 -11.46 8.23 8.70
N LYS A 142 -12.61 7.98 9.34
CA LYS A 142 -13.17 8.86 10.37
C LYS A 142 -12.19 9.02 11.54
N ALA A 143 -11.63 7.93 12.03
CA ALA A 143 -10.66 7.95 13.13
C ALA A 143 -9.42 8.80 12.77
N LEU A 144 -8.85 8.61 11.58
CA LEU A 144 -7.73 9.44 11.10
C LEU A 144 -8.11 10.92 10.94
N ALA A 145 -9.30 11.20 10.39
CA ALA A 145 -9.73 12.57 10.10
C ALA A 145 -9.82 13.43 11.37
N THR A 146 -10.17 12.85 12.52
CA THR A 146 -10.20 13.54 13.82
C THR A 146 -8.86 14.22 14.15
N HIS A 147 -7.74 13.60 13.77
CA HIS A 147 -6.39 14.10 14.05
C HIS A 147 -5.72 14.82 12.88
N LEU A 148 -6.24 14.66 11.67
CA LEU A 148 -5.67 15.24 10.44
C LEU A 148 -6.49 16.42 9.90
N GLN A 149 -7.62 16.76 10.52
CA GLN A 149 -8.41 17.94 10.16
C GLN A 149 -7.64 19.25 10.43
N PRO A 150 -7.87 20.33 9.67
CA PRO A 150 -7.12 21.58 9.78
C PRO A 150 -7.02 22.13 11.21
N LYS A 151 -8.11 22.04 11.98
CA LYS A 151 -8.13 22.49 13.39
C LYS A 151 -7.22 21.67 14.30
N ALA A 152 -7.14 20.35 14.10
CA ALA A 152 -6.27 19.48 14.87
C ALA A 152 -4.80 19.71 14.50
N VAL A 153 -4.51 19.94 13.20
CA VAL A 153 -3.15 20.17 12.70
C VAL A 153 -2.53 21.46 13.26
N GLN A 154 -3.33 22.48 13.61
CA GLN A 154 -2.83 23.68 14.28
C GLN A 154 -2.09 23.37 15.59
N ALA A 155 -2.50 22.33 16.32
CA ALA A 155 -1.82 21.91 17.56
C ALA A 155 -0.41 21.34 17.30
N TYR A 156 -0.09 20.95 16.05
CA TYR A 156 1.21 20.39 15.68
C TYR A 156 2.19 21.45 15.16
N GLN A 157 1.78 22.72 15.02
CA GLN A 157 2.65 23.79 14.50
C GLN A 157 3.92 23.96 15.34
N GLU A 158 3.80 23.87 16.66
CA GLU A 158 4.97 23.99 17.54
C GLU A 158 5.94 22.82 17.34
N ILE A 159 5.41 21.60 17.20
CA ILE A 159 6.20 20.40 16.91
C ILE A 159 6.94 20.55 15.58
N GLN A 160 6.26 21.04 14.54
CA GLN A 160 6.87 21.27 13.23
C GLN A 160 7.94 22.35 13.28
N ARG A 161 7.69 23.45 14.01
CA ARG A 161 8.62 24.57 14.16
C ARG A 161 9.90 24.15 14.87
N GLU A 162 9.78 23.43 15.98
CA GLU A 162 10.90 22.90 16.75
C GLU A 162 11.78 21.98 15.89
N ASN A 163 11.16 21.01 15.20
CA ASN A 163 11.89 20.08 14.36
C ASN A 163 12.48 20.75 13.11
N ALA A 164 11.85 21.80 12.58
CA ALA A 164 12.39 22.58 11.46
C ALA A 164 13.66 23.34 11.89
N GLY A 165 13.69 23.88 13.11
CA GLY A 165 14.89 24.46 13.69
C GLY A 165 16.04 23.46 13.78
N ASN A 166 15.77 22.26 14.30
CA ASN A 166 16.75 21.17 14.37
C ASN A 166 17.25 20.77 12.97
N PHE A 167 16.35 20.66 11.99
CA PHE A 167 16.71 20.34 10.61
C PHE A 167 17.64 21.38 9.98
N ILE A 168 17.39 22.68 10.20
CA ILE A 168 18.27 23.75 9.72
C ILE A 168 19.66 23.65 10.36
N LEU A 169 19.72 23.39 11.67
CA LEU A 169 20.99 23.22 12.38
C LEU A 169 21.75 21.99 11.86
N ASP A 170 21.06 20.87 11.64
CA ASP A 170 21.64 19.65 11.08
C ASP A 170 22.22 19.90 9.67
N LEU A 171 21.50 20.66 8.83
CA LEU A 171 21.97 21.07 7.50
C LEU A 171 23.20 21.99 7.54
N LEU A 172 23.25 22.93 8.50
CA LEU A 172 24.40 23.82 8.66
C LEU A 172 25.66 23.05 9.12
N ASN A 173 25.48 22.05 9.97
CA ASN A 173 26.58 21.25 10.51
C ASN A 173 27.06 20.18 9.52
N ASP A 174 26.15 19.51 8.81
CA ASP A 174 26.48 18.44 7.86
C ASP A 174 25.55 18.46 6.62
N PRO A 175 25.82 19.34 5.66
CA PRO A 175 24.98 19.48 4.46
C PRO A 175 25.04 18.25 3.54
N LYS A 176 26.05 17.39 3.65
CA LYS A 176 26.21 16.21 2.78
C LYS A 176 25.17 15.14 3.07
N ASN A 177 24.73 15.04 4.32
CA ASN A 177 23.73 14.06 4.77
C ASN A 177 22.32 14.63 4.85
N HIS A 178 21.99 15.62 4.00
CA HIS A 178 20.69 16.31 4.01
C HIS A 178 19.47 15.38 3.92
N GLN A 179 19.59 14.23 3.24
CA GLN A 179 18.50 13.23 3.15
C GLN A 179 18.23 12.58 4.50
N HIS A 180 19.26 12.17 5.23
CA HIS A 180 19.11 11.62 6.58
C HIS A 180 18.50 12.65 7.55
N HIS A 181 18.86 13.92 7.38
CA HIS A 181 18.28 15.01 8.16
C HIS A 181 16.80 15.20 7.84
N ALA A 182 16.39 15.04 6.57
CA ALA A 182 14.98 15.12 6.16
C ALA A 182 14.17 13.93 6.69
N ASP A 183 14.74 12.71 6.65
CA ASP A 183 14.14 11.51 7.24
C ASP A 183 13.97 11.66 8.75
N ARG A 184 14.99 12.19 9.45
CA ARG A 184 14.93 12.49 10.88
C ARG A 184 13.85 13.53 11.18
N PHE A 185 13.78 14.60 10.39
CA PHE A 185 12.78 15.67 10.53
C PHE A 185 11.35 15.12 10.42
N ALA A 186 11.06 14.42 9.33
CA ALA A 186 9.75 13.82 9.09
C ALA A 186 9.40 12.78 10.16
N GLY A 187 10.33 11.87 10.45
CA GLY A 187 10.22 10.84 11.48
C GLY A 187 9.93 11.40 12.87
N SER A 188 10.64 12.46 13.28
CA SER A 188 10.46 13.10 14.60
C SER A 188 9.08 13.73 14.76
N ILE A 189 8.58 14.40 13.71
CA ILE A 189 7.24 14.99 13.73
C ILE A 189 6.19 13.88 13.83
N ILE A 190 6.26 12.88 12.96
CA ILE A 190 5.21 11.87 12.88
C ILE A 190 5.22 10.94 14.10
N LEU A 191 6.37 10.62 14.70
CA LEU A 191 6.43 9.85 15.95
C LEU A 191 5.79 10.60 17.12
N ARG A 192 5.97 11.93 17.19
CA ARG A 192 5.28 12.79 18.16
C ARG A 192 3.77 12.82 17.92
N VAL A 193 3.34 13.03 16.68
CA VAL A 193 1.92 13.11 16.33
C VAL A 193 1.21 11.76 16.51
N ALA A 194 1.81 10.67 16.04
CA ALA A 194 1.21 9.35 16.03
C ALA A 194 1.25 8.70 17.43
N TYR A 195 2.38 8.79 18.13
CA TYR A 195 2.63 8.03 19.36
C TYR A 195 3.10 8.86 20.55
N GLY A 196 3.11 10.19 20.46
CA GLY A 196 3.47 11.05 21.59
C GLY A 196 4.92 10.91 22.05
N LYS A 197 5.84 10.43 21.18
CA LYS A 197 7.24 10.21 21.55
C LYS A 197 7.93 11.52 21.93
N SER A 198 8.29 11.67 23.20
CA SER A 198 8.96 12.89 23.70
C SER A 198 10.48 12.84 23.61
N THR A 199 11.07 11.67 23.33
CA THR A 199 12.53 11.52 23.24
C THR A 199 13.07 12.01 21.89
N PRO A 200 14.29 12.60 21.87
CA PRO A 200 14.95 12.97 20.63
C PRO A 200 15.04 11.76 19.70
N THR A 201 14.73 11.97 18.42
CA THR A 201 14.83 10.94 17.39
C THR A 201 16.09 11.17 16.57
N ALA A 202 16.88 10.11 16.37
CA ALA A 202 17.97 10.08 15.39
C ALA A 202 17.57 9.27 14.16
N TYR A 203 18.23 9.52 13.03
CA TYR A 203 18.04 8.72 11.81
C TYR A 203 18.34 7.22 12.04
N THR A 204 19.32 6.94 12.90
CA THR A 204 19.74 5.59 13.27
C THR A 204 18.87 4.95 14.35
N ASP A 205 17.83 5.63 14.83
CA ASP A 205 16.94 5.06 15.84
C ASP A 205 16.30 3.78 15.31
N PRO A 206 16.22 2.71 16.12
CA PRO A 206 15.66 1.43 15.69
C PRO A 206 14.25 1.57 15.08
N GLU A 207 13.43 2.50 15.58
CA GLU A 207 12.07 2.74 15.11
C GLU A 207 12.04 3.33 13.69
N ILE A 208 12.97 4.24 13.38
CA ILE A 208 13.11 4.87 12.05
C ILE A 208 13.64 3.86 11.04
N VAL A 209 14.67 3.10 11.41
CA VAL A 209 15.23 2.04 10.56
C VAL A 209 14.18 0.95 10.32
N CYS A 210 13.44 0.55 11.35
CA CYS A 210 12.41 -0.49 11.22
C CYS A 210 11.25 -0.03 10.33
N ILE A 211 10.78 1.23 10.45
CA ILE A 211 9.72 1.72 9.56
C ILE A 211 10.19 1.84 8.11
N GLN A 212 11.44 2.24 7.86
CA GLN A 212 12.02 2.25 6.52
C GLN A 212 12.04 0.85 5.91
N ASN A 213 12.47 -0.16 6.66
CA ASN A 213 12.44 -1.56 6.21
C ASN A 213 11.00 -2.03 5.90
N VAL A 214 10.03 -1.71 6.76
CA VAL A 214 8.61 -2.02 6.53
C VAL A 214 8.08 -1.36 5.26
N LEU A 215 8.46 -0.10 5.02
CA LEU A 215 8.10 0.63 3.81
C LEU A 215 8.74 0.02 2.57
N ASP A 216 10.01 -0.38 2.62
CA ASP A 216 10.70 -1.05 1.52
C ASP A 216 10.05 -2.39 1.17
N HIS A 217 9.75 -3.22 2.17
CA HIS A 217 9.02 -4.48 1.99
C HIS A 217 7.68 -4.26 1.30
N PHE A 218 6.93 -3.24 1.75
CA PHE A 218 5.66 -2.88 1.16
C PHE A 218 5.82 -2.35 -0.27
N GLN A 219 6.79 -1.48 -0.53
CA GLN A 219 7.08 -0.95 -1.86
C GLN A 219 7.48 -2.08 -2.83
N ILE A 220 8.17 -3.12 -2.38
CA ILE A 220 8.48 -4.31 -3.19
C ILE A 220 7.19 -5.08 -3.51
N ALA A 221 6.36 -5.37 -2.50
CA ALA A 221 5.11 -6.12 -2.68
C ALA A 221 4.08 -5.39 -3.55
N MET A 222 4.10 -4.05 -3.54
CA MET A 222 3.20 -3.21 -4.32
C MET A 222 3.57 -3.07 -5.80
N ARG A 223 4.78 -3.48 -6.20
CA ARG A 223 5.22 -3.35 -7.60
C ARG A 223 4.34 -4.23 -8.50
N PRO A 224 3.76 -3.68 -9.58
CA PRO A 224 2.98 -4.46 -10.52
C PRO A 224 3.76 -5.66 -11.06
N GLY A 225 3.28 -6.87 -10.77
CA GLY A 225 3.92 -8.11 -11.21
C GLY A 225 5.06 -8.63 -10.34
N ALA A 226 5.32 -8.04 -9.16
CA ALA A 226 6.29 -8.59 -8.20
C ALA A 226 5.90 -9.99 -7.70
N TYR A 227 4.61 -10.23 -7.49
CA TYR A 227 4.09 -11.52 -7.06
C TYR A 227 3.00 -12.01 -8.02
N LEU A 228 3.14 -13.26 -8.47
CA LEU A 228 2.17 -13.91 -9.35
C LEU A 228 0.80 -14.12 -8.69
N VAL A 229 0.73 -14.14 -7.36
CA VAL A 229 -0.53 -14.33 -6.61
C VAL A 229 -1.59 -13.27 -6.93
N ASP A 230 -1.18 -12.04 -7.28
CA ASP A 230 -2.11 -10.99 -7.68
C ASP A 230 -2.81 -11.31 -9.01
N ARG A 231 -2.22 -12.18 -9.84
CA ARG A 231 -2.84 -12.69 -11.08
C ARG A 231 -3.48 -14.05 -10.90
N VAL A 232 -2.85 -14.92 -10.12
CA VAL A 232 -3.27 -16.29 -9.84
C VAL A 232 -3.54 -16.42 -8.34
N PRO A 233 -4.74 -16.04 -7.85
CA PRO A 233 -5.06 -16.03 -6.42
C PRO A 233 -4.83 -17.38 -5.72
N LEU A 234 -4.94 -18.50 -6.46
CA LEU A 234 -4.74 -19.84 -5.93
C LEU A 234 -3.32 -20.09 -5.39
N LEU A 235 -2.32 -19.32 -5.85
CA LEU A 235 -0.94 -19.46 -5.37
C LEU A 235 -0.79 -19.17 -3.87
N ARG A 236 -1.72 -18.43 -3.25
CA ARG A 236 -1.70 -18.18 -1.80
C ARG A 236 -1.81 -19.45 -0.95
N TYR A 237 -2.36 -20.53 -1.51
CA TYR A 237 -2.55 -21.79 -0.81
C TYR A 237 -1.39 -22.77 -1.03
N LEU A 238 -0.45 -22.44 -1.93
CA LEU A 238 0.70 -23.28 -2.21
C LEU A 238 1.69 -23.20 -1.03
N PRO A 239 2.06 -24.33 -0.40
CA PRO A 239 3.02 -24.33 0.71
C PRO A 239 4.34 -23.66 0.31
N GLY A 240 4.80 -22.71 1.12
CA GLY A 240 6.04 -21.97 0.90
C GLY A 240 5.94 -20.78 -0.07
N TYR A 241 4.88 -20.68 -0.87
CA TYR A 241 4.69 -19.51 -1.73
C TYR A 241 4.40 -18.26 -0.89
N GLY A 242 5.15 -17.19 -1.13
CA GLY A 242 4.98 -15.93 -0.40
C GLY A 242 5.31 -16.04 1.10
N LYS A 243 6.10 -17.03 1.53
CA LYS A 243 6.59 -17.16 2.91
C LYS A 243 7.19 -15.85 3.43
N GLN A 244 7.95 -15.16 2.59
CA GLN A 244 8.54 -13.85 2.87
C GLN A 244 7.47 -12.79 3.20
N LEU A 245 6.33 -12.78 2.50
CA LEU A 245 5.23 -11.82 2.78
C LEU A 245 4.66 -12.04 4.20
N TYR A 246 4.55 -13.29 4.64
CA TYR A 246 4.10 -13.63 5.99
C TYR A 246 5.16 -13.35 7.06
N GLU A 247 6.45 -13.43 6.72
CA GLU A 247 7.56 -12.98 7.58
C GLU A 247 7.49 -11.46 7.78
N TRP A 248 7.41 -10.70 6.68
CA TRP A 248 7.23 -9.25 6.71
C TRP A 248 5.97 -8.81 7.44
N HIS A 249 4.86 -9.54 7.30
CA HIS A 249 3.64 -9.28 8.07
C HIS A 249 3.88 -9.34 9.58
N ARG A 250 4.62 -10.36 10.04
CA ARG A 250 4.91 -10.55 11.47
C ARG A 250 5.82 -9.45 12.00
N GLU A 251 6.84 -9.08 11.24
CA GLU A 251 7.76 -7.97 11.57
C GLU A 251 7.00 -6.64 11.68
N GLU A 252 6.17 -6.32 10.68
CA GLU A 252 5.37 -5.10 10.65
C GLU A 252 4.37 -5.04 11.83
N LEU A 253 3.62 -6.12 12.04
CA LEU A 253 2.63 -6.19 13.11
C LEU A 253 3.31 -6.12 14.49
N GLN A 254 4.48 -6.73 14.65
CA GLN A 254 5.24 -6.66 15.89
C GLN A 254 5.68 -5.22 16.19
N LEU A 255 6.23 -4.50 15.21
CA LEU A 255 6.60 -3.09 15.34
C LEU A 255 5.40 -2.24 15.79
N PHE A 256 4.27 -2.37 15.09
CA PHE A 256 3.07 -1.57 15.39
C PHE A 256 2.43 -1.92 16.73
N ARG A 257 2.45 -3.21 17.12
CA ARG A 257 2.00 -3.64 18.45
C ARG A 257 2.91 -3.11 19.56
N GLN A 258 4.22 -3.10 19.34
CA GLN A 258 5.17 -2.56 20.33
C GLN A 258 4.92 -1.07 20.57
N GLN A 259 4.70 -0.29 19.52
CA GLN A 259 4.38 1.13 19.64
C GLN A 259 3.03 1.37 20.32
N LEU A 260 2.00 0.62 19.94
CA LEU A 260 0.69 0.68 20.60
C LEU A 260 0.80 0.31 22.08
N GLY A 261 1.55 -0.74 22.40
CA GLY A 261 1.78 -1.22 23.76
C GLY A 261 2.50 -0.19 24.63
N ARG A 262 3.53 0.49 24.08
CA ARG A 262 4.22 1.59 24.77
C ARG A 262 3.24 2.69 25.16
N VAL A 263 2.47 3.20 24.19
CA VAL A 263 1.50 4.28 24.46
C VAL A 263 0.43 3.82 25.45
N LYS A 264 -0.02 2.56 25.35
CA LYS A 264 -0.98 2.01 26.32
C LYS A 264 -0.42 2.03 27.74
N SER A 265 0.81 1.59 27.95
CA SER A 265 1.47 1.63 29.26
C SER A 265 1.60 3.06 29.79
N GLU A 266 1.98 4.01 28.92
CA GLU A 266 2.07 5.43 29.29
C GLU A 266 0.71 6.03 29.67
N VAL A 267 -0.38 5.58 29.04
CA VAL A 267 -1.75 5.98 29.41
C VAL A 267 -2.13 5.43 30.78
N GLU A 268 -1.84 4.15 31.05
CA GLU A 268 -2.09 3.51 32.36
C GLU A 268 -1.31 4.19 33.51
N GLN A 269 -0.13 4.73 33.21
CA GLN A 269 0.72 5.46 34.16
C GLN A 269 0.38 6.96 34.27
N SER A 270 -0.58 7.46 33.48
CA SER A 270 -0.89 8.90 33.37
C SER A 270 0.28 9.78 32.89
N GLU A 271 1.22 9.19 32.14
CA GLU A 271 2.40 9.87 31.57
C GLU A 271 2.24 10.18 30.06
N ALA A 272 1.24 9.58 29.40
CA ALA A 272 1.04 9.74 27.97
C ALA A 272 0.65 11.17 27.56
N GLY A 273 1.50 11.79 26.75
CA GLY A 273 1.19 13.04 26.04
C GLY A 273 0.08 12.91 25.00
N PRO A 274 -0.40 14.03 24.43
CA PRO A 274 -1.40 14.00 23.37
C PRO A 274 -0.85 13.32 22.12
N SER A 275 -1.54 12.29 21.63
CA SER A 275 -1.17 11.58 20.40
C SER A 275 -2.38 10.95 19.74
N PHE A 276 -2.27 10.65 18.44
CA PHE A 276 -3.29 9.91 17.71
C PHE A 276 -3.58 8.55 18.37
N THR A 277 -2.53 7.83 18.77
CA THR A 277 -2.66 6.52 19.40
C THR A 277 -3.36 6.59 20.76
N LYS A 278 -3.06 7.60 21.59
CA LYS A 278 -3.76 7.84 22.84
C LYS A 278 -5.27 8.03 22.61
N SER A 279 -5.62 8.89 21.65
CA SER A 279 -7.01 9.14 21.27
C SER A 279 -7.73 7.90 20.73
N LEU A 280 -7.03 7.05 19.96
CA LEU A 280 -7.56 5.76 19.52
C LEU A 280 -7.86 4.83 20.70
N LEU A 281 -6.96 4.76 21.69
CA LEU A 281 -7.12 3.93 22.88
C LEU A 281 -8.28 4.42 23.76
N GLU A 282 -8.44 5.74 23.89
CA GLU A 282 -9.53 6.36 24.66
C GLU A 282 -10.91 6.19 23.97
N ASN A 283 -10.94 6.12 22.64
CA ASN A 283 -12.19 6.03 21.84
C ASN A 283 -12.39 4.66 21.16
N ILE A 284 -11.91 3.58 21.79
CA ILE A 284 -11.91 2.22 21.20
C ILE A 284 -13.32 1.74 20.82
N GLU A 285 -14.31 2.04 21.67
CA GLU A 285 -15.73 1.68 21.50
C GLU A 285 -16.37 2.42 20.32
N GLU A 286 -15.98 3.67 20.08
CA GLU A 286 -16.55 4.49 19.00
C GLU A 286 -16.12 3.97 17.63
N HIS A 287 -14.87 3.53 17.50
CA HIS A 287 -14.30 3.12 16.22
C HIS A 287 -14.53 1.64 15.90
N ARG A 288 -14.84 0.79 16.90
CA ARG A 288 -15.06 -0.66 16.74
C ARG A 288 -13.91 -1.31 15.96
N LEU A 289 -12.68 -0.99 16.36
CA LEU A 289 -11.45 -1.50 15.76
C LEU A 289 -10.85 -2.57 16.67
N SER A 290 -10.34 -3.65 16.08
CA SER A 290 -9.50 -4.58 16.83
C SER A 290 -8.16 -3.93 17.21
N THR A 291 -7.48 -4.49 18.22
CA THR A 291 -6.14 -4.03 18.63
C THR A 291 -5.16 -3.99 17.46
N ASP A 292 -5.18 -5.01 16.60
CA ASP A 292 -4.28 -5.07 15.44
C ASP A 292 -4.66 -4.03 14.38
N GLU A 293 -5.94 -3.76 14.17
CA GLU A 293 -6.37 -2.68 13.28
C GLU A 293 -5.97 -1.31 13.81
N MET A 294 -6.03 -1.07 15.12
CA MET A 294 -5.52 0.17 15.73
C MET A 294 -4.01 0.30 15.55
N SER A 295 -3.26 -0.78 15.81
CA SER A 295 -1.82 -0.85 15.55
C SER A 295 -1.52 -0.52 14.08
N TYR A 296 -2.21 -1.13 13.13
CA TYR A 296 -2.04 -0.86 11.70
C TYR A 296 -2.44 0.56 11.31
N LEU A 297 -3.47 1.14 11.95
CA LEU A 297 -3.92 2.49 11.64
C LEU A 297 -2.88 3.54 12.09
N ALA A 298 -2.38 3.41 13.32
CA ALA A 298 -1.29 4.25 13.84
C ALA A 298 0.03 4.03 13.08
N GLY A 299 0.34 2.77 12.76
CA GLY A 299 1.49 2.38 11.94
C GLY A 299 1.43 2.93 10.52
N THR A 300 0.24 2.96 9.91
CA THR A 300 0.05 3.57 8.58
C THR A 300 0.28 5.08 8.64
N LEU A 301 -0.18 5.75 9.70
CA LEU A 301 0.09 7.18 9.88
C LEU A 301 1.59 7.45 10.03
N PHE A 302 2.30 6.62 10.81
CA PHE A 302 3.75 6.68 10.95
C PHE A 302 4.49 6.49 9.63
N GLY A 303 4.24 5.37 8.93
CA GLY A 303 4.94 5.06 7.68
C GLY A 303 4.66 6.08 6.58
N ALA A 304 3.39 6.49 6.40
CA ALA A 304 3.03 7.47 5.38
C ALA A 304 3.63 8.85 5.69
N GLY A 305 3.54 9.32 6.93
CA GLY A 305 4.07 10.63 7.33
C GLY A 305 5.58 10.70 7.33
N SER A 306 6.29 9.58 7.52
CA SER A 306 7.75 9.53 7.45
C SER A 306 8.25 9.59 6.00
N ASP A 307 7.82 8.65 5.15
CA ASP A 307 8.34 8.49 3.77
C ASP A 307 7.98 9.66 2.85
N THR A 308 6.72 10.11 2.91
CA THR A 308 6.23 11.12 1.97
C THR A 308 6.72 12.52 2.30
N ALA A 309 6.84 12.85 3.59
CA ALA A 309 7.30 14.17 4.02
C ALA A 309 8.81 14.33 3.92
N SER A 310 9.60 13.25 4.04
CA SER A 310 11.06 13.35 3.86
C SER A 310 11.47 13.47 2.39
N CYS A 311 10.68 12.88 1.48
CA CYS A 311 10.91 12.99 0.04
C CYS A 311 10.51 14.35 -0.57
N ALA A 312 9.59 15.08 0.07
CA ALA A 312 9.02 16.33 -0.42
C ALA A 312 9.93 17.54 -0.12
#